data_AF-A0A8H7RFN9-F1
#
_entry.id   AF-A0A8H7RFN9-F1
#
_cell.length_a   1.000
_cell.length_b   1.000
_cell.length_c   1.000
_cell.angle_alpha   90.00
_cell.angle_beta   90.00
_cell.angle_gamma   90.00
#
_symmetry.space_group_name_H-M   'P 1'
#
loop_
_entity.id
_entity.type
_entity.pdbx_description
1 polymer ?
#
loop_
_entity_poly.entity_id
_entity_poly.type
_entity_poly.pdbx_seq_one_letter_code
_entity_poly.pdbx_strand_id
1 'polypeptide(L)'
;MASVANQIEQTLAAKEHLAEELLINKQAREKPTDCISKIDKKLWTFSSDMFIKLPTNKTQELLEKDQKVLDEKIEASKQIVDKNTLALKDMENKRDLHGFNLSGLTATDLYNNTK
;
A
#
# COMPACT_ATOMS: atom_id res chain seq x y z
N MET A 1 53.63 51.86 4.24
CA MET A 1 52.70 51.69 3.11
C MET A 1 52.72 50.26 2.54
N ALA A 2 53.87 49.60 2.38
CA ALA A 2 53.96 48.23 1.86
C ALA A 2 53.30 47.13 2.73
N SER A 3 53.29 47.30 4.06
CA SER A 3 52.72 46.30 5.00
C SER A 3 51.20 46.15 4.86
N VAL A 4 50.49 47.28 4.70
CA VAL A 4 49.03 47.29 4.57
C VAL A 4 48.60 46.69 3.23
N ALA A 5 49.34 46.95 2.16
CA ALA A 5 49.07 46.37 0.84
C ALA A 5 49.17 44.83 0.86
N ASN A 6 50.19 44.29 1.51
CA ASN A 6 50.38 42.84 1.64
C ASN A 6 49.27 42.18 2.49
N GLN A 7 48.82 42.85 3.55
CA GLN A 7 47.67 42.39 4.34
C GLN A 7 46.38 42.38 3.51
N ILE A 8 46.15 43.40 2.68
CA ILE A 8 44.97 43.45 1.79
C ILE A 8 45.01 42.27 0.80
N GLU A 9 46.15 42.01 0.18
CA GLU A 9 46.34 40.93 -0.78
C GLU A 9 46.10 39.55 -0.14
N GLN A 10 46.62 39.32 1.07
CA GLN A 10 46.37 38.10 1.84
C GLN A 10 44.90 37.92 2.21
N THR A 11 44.20 39.00 2.61
CA THR A 11 42.78 38.93 2.93
C THR A 11 41.91 38.67 1.70
N LEU A 12 42.33 39.11 0.52
CA LEU A 12 41.61 38.86 -0.73
C LEU A 12 41.74 37.40 -1.13
N ALA A 13 42.95 36.85 -1.11
CA ALA A 13 43.22 35.44 -1.39
C ALA A 13 42.48 34.49 -0.42
N ALA A 14 42.43 34.83 0.87
CA ALA A 14 41.69 34.05 1.86
C ALA A 14 40.17 34.05 1.61
N LYS A 15 39.62 35.16 1.12
CA LYS A 15 38.18 35.25 0.76
C LYS A 15 37.86 34.44 -0.49
N GLU A 16 38.74 34.44 -1.48
CA GLU A 16 38.56 33.66 -2.71
C GLU A 16 38.58 32.15 -2.42
N HIS A 17 39.56 31.67 -1.63
CA HIS A 17 39.63 30.28 -1.22
C HIS A 17 38.38 29.82 -0.45
N LEU A 18 37.87 30.67 0.46
CA LEU A 18 36.67 30.35 1.24
C LEU A 18 35.41 30.32 0.36
N ALA A 19 35.34 31.16 -0.67
CA ALA A 19 34.25 31.14 -1.64
C ALA A 19 34.26 29.87 -2.50
N GLU A 20 35.43 29.41 -2.94
CA GLU A 20 35.58 28.15 -3.68
C GLU A 20 35.19 26.94 -2.83
N GLU A 21 35.64 26.88 -1.58
CA GLU A 21 35.29 25.80 -0.66
C GLU A 21 33.78 25.74 -0.37
N LEU A 22 33.13 26.90 -0.21
CA LEU A 22 31.67 26.97 -0.07
C LEU A 22 30.94 26.52 -1.33
N LEU A 23 31.45 26.85 -2.53
CA LEU A 23 30.86 26.44 -3.79
C LEU A 23 30.94 24.91 -3.96
N ILE A 24 32.08 24.31 -3.64
CA ILE A 24 32.31 22.86 -3.67
C ILE A 24 31.40 22.15 -2.68
N ASN A 25 31.33 22.64 -1.43
CA ASN A 25 30.47 22.07 -0.39
C ASN A 25 28.98 22.20 -0.73
N LYS A 26 28.57 23.29 -1.39
CA LYS A 26 27.21 23.47 -1.89
C LYS A 26 26.89 22.48 -3.01
N GLN A 27 27.77 22.32 -4.00
CA GLN A 27 27.59 21.34 -5.07
C GLN A 27 27.58 19.89 -4.55
N ALA A 28 28.37 19.58 -3.51
CA ALA A 28 28.34 18.28 -2.84
C ALA A 28 27.03 18.03 -2.08
N ARG A 29 26.44 19.07 -1.47
CA ARG A 29 25.13 19.00 -0.79
C ARG A 29 23.93 18.93 -1.73
N GLU A 30 24.03 19.46 -2.95
CA GLU A 30 22.95 19.40 -3.95
C GLU A 30 22.88 18.06 -4.71
N LYS A 31 23.84 17.15 -4.50
CA LYS A 31 23.83 15.78 -5.07
C LYS A 31 23.42 14.67 -4.08
N PRO A 32 22.31 14.81 -3.34
CA PRO A 32 21.49 13.62 -3.07
C PRO A 32 19.99 13.94 -2.88
N THR A 33 19.23 14.18 -3.96
CA THR A 33 17.75 14.22 -3.87
C THR A 33 17.02 13.49 -5.00
N ASP A 34 17.70 13.13 -6.09
CA ASP A 34 17.08 12.36 -7.18
C ASP A 34 17.10 10.83 -6.98
N CYS A 35 17.84 10.35 -5.97
CA CYS A 35 17.94 8.93 -5.62
C CYS A 35 17.00 8.50 -4.48
N ILE A 36 16.39 9.44 -3.76
CA ILE A 36 15.47 9.15 -2.65
C ILE A 36 14.06 8.85 -3.17
N SER A 37 13.67 9.42 -4.31
CA SER A 37 12.37 9.17 -4.97
C SER A 37 12.22 7.77 -5.57
N LYS A 38 13.33 7.01 -5.70
CA LYS A 38 13.36 5.63 -6.22
C LYS A 38 13.59 4.56 -5.15
N ILE A 39 13.55 4.93 -3.87
CA ILE A 39 13.58 3.93 -2.80
C ILE A 39 12.18 3.31 -2.76
N ASP A 40 12.02 2.16 -3.40
CA ASP A 40 10.89 1.27 -3.19
C ASP A 40 10.61 1.21 -1.69
N LYS A 41 9.45 1.73 -1.27
CA LYS A 41 9.02 1.60 0.13
C LYS A 41 8.91 0.10 0.38
N LYS A 42 9.80 -0.42 1.22
CA LYS A 42 9.86 -1.84 1.57
C LYS A 42 9.28 -1.99 2.97
N LEU A 43 8.28 -2.83 3.11
CA LEU A 43 7.59 -3.12 4.36
C LEU A 43 8.12 -4.43 4.96
N TRP A 44 8.10 -4.52 6.29
CA TRP A 44 8.35 -5.78 6.98
C TRP A 44 7.04 -6.53 7.12
N THR A 45 7.00 -7.77 6.64
CA THR A 45 5.87 -8.68 6.77
C THR A 45 6.28 -9.84 7.66
N PHE A 46 5.45 -10.19 8.64
CA PHE A 46 5.68 -11.36 9.49
C PHE A 46 5.01 -12.58 8.86
N SER A 47 5.78 -13.63 8.59
CA SER A 47 5.28 -14.88 8.04
C SER A 47 5.89 -16.04 8.81
N SER A 48 5.04 -16.93 9.32
CA SER A 48 5.40 -18.03 10.21
C SER A 48 6.12 -17.55 11.47
N ASP A 49 7.45 -17.55 11.45
CA ASP A 49 8.30 -17.20 12.61
C ASP A 49 9.41 -16.20 12.24
N MET A 50 9.25 -15.49 11.11
CA MET A 50 10.27 -14.56 10.63
C MET A 50 9.67 -13.29 10.03
N PHE A 51 10.40 -12.19 10.17
CA PHE A 51 10.14 -10.95 9.45
C PHE A 51 10.87 -10.93 8.11
N ILE A 52 10.11 -10.79 7.03
CA ILE A 52 10.62 -10.71 5.66
C ILE A 52 10.38 -9.29 5.15
N LYS A 53 11.38 -8.69 4.49
CA LYS A 53 11.26 -7.35 3.92
C LYS A 53 10.84 -7.45 2.45
N LEU A 54 9.63 -7.00 2.14
CA LEU A 54 9.05 -7.06 0.80
C LEU A 54 8.72 -5.65 0.27
N PRO A 55 8.74 -5.41 -1.04
CA PRO A 55 8.23 -4.15 -1.62
C PRO A 55 6.74 -3.97 -1.30
N THR A 56 6.29 -2.73 -1.07
CA THR A 56 4.90 -2.42 -0.71
C THR A 56 3.88 -3.05 -1.66
N ASN A 57 4.10 -3.00 -2.98
CA ASN A 57 3.18 -3.58 -3.96
C ASN A 57 3.00 -5.10 -3.76
N LYS A 58 4.10 -5.83 -3.55
CA LYS A 58 4.05 -7.28 -3.31
C LYS A 58 3.40 -7.62 -1.97
N THR A 59 3.63 -6.80 -0.94
CA THR A 59 2.95 -6.97 0.34
C THR A 59 1.45 -6.75 0.22
N GLN A 60 1.03 -5.75 -0.55
CA GLN A 60 -0.39 -5.48 -0.78
C GLN A 60 -1.07 -6.63 -1.53
N GLU A 61 -0.49 -7.10 -2.63
CA GLU A 61 -1.00 -8.25 -3.40
C GLU A 61 -1.12 -9.51 -2.53
N LEU A 62 -0.15 -9.76 -1.65
CA LEU A 62 -0.18 -10.89 -0.72
C LEU A 62 -1.36 -10.78 0.25
N LEU A 63 -1.54 -9.60 0.87
CA LEU A 63 -2.64 -9.35 1.80
C LEU A 63 -4.01 -9.46 1.13
N GLU A 64 -4.16 -8.91 -0.07
CA GLU A 64 -5.41 -8.98 -0.83
C GLU A 64 -5.78 -10.43 -1.19
N LYS A 65 -4.79 -11.24 -1.59
CA LYS A 65 -5.00 -12.67 -1.88
C LYS A 65 -5.39 -13.45 -0.61
N ASP A 66 -4.71 -13.20 0.50
CA ASP A 66 -5.02 -13.86 1.77
C ASP A 66 -6.43 -13.50 2.24
N GLN A 67 -6.83 -12.23 2.13
CA GLN A 67 -8.18 -11.79 2.46
C GLN A 67 -9.22 -12.51 1.59
N LYS A 68 -8.98 -12.62 0.28
CA LYS A 68 -9.90 -13.33 -0.63
C LYS A 68 -10.09 -14.80 -0.25
N VAL A 69 -9.01 -15.50 0.12
CA VAL A 69 -9.10 -16.90 0.55
C VAL A 69 -9.90 -17.04 1.85
N LEU A 70 -9.77 -16.08 2.78
CA LEU A 70 -10.57 -16.05 4.00
C LEU A 70 -12.05 -15.83 3.68
N ASP A 71 -12.37 -14.89 2.78
CA ASP A 71 -13.75 -14.60 2.38
C ASP A 71 -14.43 -15.82 1.73
N GLU A 72 -13.72 -16.52 0.84
CA GLU A 72 -14.20 -17.77 0.22
C GLU A 72 -14.48 -18.86 1.26
N LYS A 73 -13.60 -19.01 2.26
CA LYS A 73 -13.79 -19.99 3.35
C LYS A 73 -14.95 -19.62 4.25
N ILE A 74 -15.12 -18.33 4.57
CA ILE A 74 -16.25 -17.84 5.35
C ILE A 74 -17.55 -18.15 4.63
N GLU A 75 -17.62 -17.87 3.34
CA GLU A 75 -18.82 -18.11 2.53
C GLU A 75 -19.15 -19.60 2.44
N ALA A 76 -18.15 -20.46 2.19
CA ALA A 76 -18.33 -21.90 2.21
C ALA A 76 -18.85 -22.41 3.58
N SER A 77 -18.31 -21.86 4.67
CA SER A 77 -18.73 -22.23 6.03
C SER A 77 -20.17 -21.79 6.32
N LYS A 78 -20.56 -20.58 5.90
CA LYS A 78 -21.95 -20.10 5.99
C LYS A 78 -22.91 -20.99 5.24
N GLN A 79 -22.59 -21.37 4.00
CA GLN A 79 -23.43 -22.27 3.20
C GLN A 79 -23.64 -23.64 3.86
N ILE A 80 -22.62 -24.17 4.54
CA ILE A 80 -22.75 -25.42 5.30
C ILE A 80 -23.71 -25.23 6.48
N VAL A 81 -23.56 -24.13 7.22
CA VAL A 81 -24.45 -23.79 8.34
C VAL A 81 -25.89 -23.61 7.86
N ASP A 82 -26.11 -22.89 6.76
CA ASP A 82 -27.43 -22.67 6.18
C ASP A 82 -28.09 -23.99 5.76
N LYS A 83 -27.34 -24.89 5.12
CA LYS A 83 -27.84 -26.23 4.77
C LYS A 83 -28.21 -27.05 6.00
N ASN A 84 -27.36 -27.05 7.03
CA ASN A 84 -27.59 -27.80 8.25
C ASN A 84 -28.79 -27.23 9.03
N THR A 85 -28.90 -25.91 9.12
CA THR A 85 -30.04 -25.25 9.79
C THR A 85 -31.35 -25.49 9.03
N LEU A 86 -31.32 -25.49 7.69
CA LEU A 86 -32.49 -25.85 6.88
C LEU A 86 -32.91 -27.31 7.12
N ALA A 87 -31.97 -28.25 7.09
CA ALA A 87 -32.26 -29.66 7.37
C ALA A 87 -32.84 -29.86 8.77
N LEU A 88 -32.32 -29.16 9.79
CA LEU A 88 -32.86 -29.19 11.15
C LEU A 88 -34.28 -28.61 11.22
N LYS A 89 -34.57 -27.50 10.54
CA LYS A 89 -35.92 -26.93 10.47
C LYS A 89 -36.92 -27.88 9.81
N ASP A 90 -36.51 -28.58 8.76
CA ASP A 90 -37.34 -29.59 8.09
C ASP A 90 -37.65 -30.77 9.01
N MET A 91 -36.65 -31.23 9.79
CA MET A 91 -36.83 -32.30 10.79
C MET A 91 -37.73 -31.88 11.95
N GLU A 92 -37.63 -30.63 12.40
CA GLU A 92 -38.49 -30.08 13.46
C GLU A 92 -39.92 -29.80 12.98
N ASN A 93 -40.22 -30.01 11.69
CA ASN A 93 -41.50 -29.73 11.04
C ASN A 93 -41.97 -28.26 11.23
N LYS A 94 -41.05 -27.38 11.62
CA LYS A 94 -41.22 -25.92 11.69
C LYS A 94 -40.82 -25.33 10.34
N ARG A 95 -41.52 -25.74 9.28
CA ARG A 95 -41.41 -25.04 8.01
C ARG A 95 -42.04 -23.66 8.19
N ASP A 96 -41.24 -22.70 8.61
CA ASP A 96 -41.56 -21.30 8.40
C ASP A 96 -41.84 -21.16 6.89
N LEU A 97 -43.07 -20.75 6.54
CA LEU A 97 -43.43 -20.43 5.16
C LEU A 97 -42.60 -19.21 4.74
N HIS A 98 -41.32 -19.42 4.39
CA HIS A 98 -40.54 -18.40 3.72
C HIS A 98 -41.22 -18.15 2.37
N GLY A 99 -41.78 -16.95 2.22
CA GLY A 99 -42.30 -16.50 0.93
C GLY A 99 -41.25 -16.58 -0.15
N PHE A 100 -41.67 -16.40 -1.41
CA PHE A 100 -40.76 -16.34 -2.54
C PHE A 100 -39.67 -15.29 -2.27
N ASN A 101 -38.39 -15.71 -2.30
CA ASN A 101 -37.24 -14.83 -2.15
C ASN A 101 -37.08 -13.94 -3.40
N LEU A 102 -38.05 -13.05 -3.61
CA LEU A 102 -38.13 -12.16 -4.76
C LEU A 102 -37.14 -11.03 -4.56
N SER A 103 -36.09 -11.01 -5.37
CA SER A 103 -35.26 -9.83 -5.56
C SER A 103 -35.96 -8.85 -6.51
N GLY A 104 -35.85 -7.55 -6.24
CA GLY A 104 -36.35 -6.52 -7.15
C GLY A 104 -35.70 -6.65 -8.53
N LEU A 105 -36.52 -6.67 -9.58
CA LEU A 105 -36.05 -6.78 -10.96
C LEU A 105 -35.23 -5.53 -11.33
N THR A 106 -33.98 -5.70 -11.77
CA THR A 106 -33.20 -4.55 -12.24
C THR A 106 -33.56 -4.16 -13.68
N ALA A 107 -33.32 -2.90 -14.05
CA ALA A 107 -33.58 -2.41 -15.41
C ALA A 107 -32.84 -3.23 -16.48
N THR A 108 -31.66 -3.76 -16.13
CA THR A 108 -30.86 -4.65 -16.98
C THR A 108 -31.57 -5.99 -17.23
N ASP A 109 -32.18 -6.57 -16.19
CA ASP A 109 -32.92 -7.83 -16.30
C ASP A 109 -34.17 -7.67 -17.19
N LEU A 110 -34.86 -6.53 -17.09
CA LEU A 110 -36.04 -6.25 -17.93
C LEU A 110 -35.68 -6.12 -19.42
N TYR A 111 -34.55 -5.48 -19.73
CA TYR A 111 -34.06 -5.30 -21.11
C TYR A 111 -33.62 -6.63 -21.76
N ASN A 112 -33.03 -7.53 -20.98
CA ASN A 112 -32.57 -8.83 -21.48
C ASN A 112 -33.71 -9.82 -21.75
N ASN A 113 -34.83 -9.69 -21.06
CA ASN A 113 -36.00 -10.57 -21.24
C ASN A 113 -37.00 -10.07 -22.30
N THR A 114 -36.75 -8.92 -22.92
CA THR A 114 -37.63 -8.30 -23.93
C THR A 114 -37.07 -8.39 -25.36
N LYS A 115 -36.05 -9.22 -25.58
CA LYS A 115 -35.40 -9.47 -26.87
C LYS A 115 -35.59 -10.91 -27.32
#